data_AF-A0A9X8VDH2-F1
#
_entry.id   AF-A0A9X8VDH2-F1
#
_cell.length_a   1.000
_cell.length_b   1.000
_cell.length_c   1.000
_cell.angle_alpha   90.00
_cell.angle_beta   90.00
_cell.angle_gamma   90.00
#
_symmetry.space_group_name_H-M   'P 1'
#
loop_
_entity.id
_entity.type
_entity.pdbx_description
1 polymer ?
#
loop_
_entity_poly.entity_id
_entity_poly.type
_entity_poly.pdbx_seq_one_letter_code
_entity_poly.pdbx_strand_id
1 'polypeptide(L)' 'MAKTACALHILVDNEKLANELLAKLKRGVSFDTLARKYSSCPSKRNGGS' A
#
# COMPACT_ATOMS: atom_id res chain seq x y z
N MET A 1 24.60 8.36 9.61
CA MET A 1 23.22 7.83 9.75
C MET A 1 22.36 8.54 8.70
N ALA A 2 21.80 7.80 7.75
CA ALA A 2 21.17 8.37 6.57
C ALA A 2 19.95 9.23 6.93
N LYS A 3 19.92 10.48 6.44
CA LYS A 3 18.81 11.44 6.58
C LYS A 3 17.69 11.14 5.56
N THR A 4 17.19 9.91 5.52
CA THR A 4 16.19 9.50 4.50
C THR A 4 15.00 8.83 5.17
N ALA A 5 13.81 9.38 4.94
CA ALA A 5 12.55 8.79 5.37
C ALA A 5 12.14 7.66 4.41
N CYS A 6 11.74 6.52 4.96
CA CYS A 6 11.14 5.44 4.20
C CYS A 6 9.62 5.62 4.23
N ALA A 7 8.98 5.65 3.06
CA ALA A 7 7.54 5.71 2.93
C ALA A 7 7.04 4.48 2.17
N LEU A 8 5.87 3.97 2.58
CA LEU A 8 5.19 2.89 1.89
C LEU A 8 4.01 3.48 1.12
N HIS A 9 3.82 3.07 -0.13
CA HIS A 9 2.67 3.52 -0.92
C HIS A 9 1.99 2.36 -1.67
N ILE A 10 0.67 2.50 -1.87
CA ILE A 10 -0.15 1.62 -2.69
C ILE A 10 -0.69 2.45 -3.83
N LEU A 11 -0.27 2.14 -5.05
CA LEU A 11 -0.75 2.82 -6.25
C LEU A 11 -1.93 2.03 -6.83
N VAL A 12 -3.09 2.66 -6.95
CA VAL A 12 -4.33 2.07 -7.48
C VAL A 12 -4.97 3.00 -8.50
N ASP A 13 -5.57 2.42 -9.53
CA ASP A 13 -6.16 3.16 -10.66
C ASP A 13 -7.52 3.80 -10.34
N ASN A 14 -8.22 3.30 -9.32
CA ASN A 14 -9.59 3.69 -9.01
C ASN A 14 -9.75 4.17 -7.56
N GLU A 15 -10.44 5.29 -7.38
CA GLU A 15 -10.75 5.85 -6.05
C GLU A 15 -11.60 4.92 -5.19
N LYS A 16 -12.58 4.21 -5.79
CA LYS A 16 -13.39 3.20 -5.06
C LYS A 16 -12.51 2.14 -4.41
N LEU A 17 -11.51 1.65 -5.16
CA LEU A 17 -10.55 0.66 -4.69
C LEU A 17 -9.70 1.22 -3.54
N ALA A 18 -9.25 2.47 -3.63
CA ALA A 18 -8.54 3.16 -2.55
C ALA A 18 -9.39 3.24 -1.27
N ASN A 19 -10.67 3.62 -1.39
CA ASN A 19 -11.60 3.70 -0.25
C ASN A 19 -11.89 2.33 0.37
N GLU A 20 -12.03 1.28 -0.45
CA GLU A 20 -12.16 -0.09 0.05
C GLU A 20 -10.91 -0.56 0.80
N LEU A 21 -9.72 -0.23 0.28
CA LEU A 21 -8.45 -0.53 0.93
C LEU A 21 -8.31 0.21 2.25
N LEU A 22 -8.70 1.48 2.30
CA LEU A 22 -8.74 2.26 3.54
C LEU A 22 -9.69 1.64 4.57
N ALA A 23 -10.87 1.18 4.14
CA ALA A 23 -11.80 0.48 5.01
C ALA A 23 -11.21 -0.85 5.55
N LYS A 24 -10.49 -1.61 4.70
CA LYS A 24 -9.80 -2.84 5.09
C LYS A 24 -8.64 -2.57 6.05
N LEU A 25 -7.86 -1.51 5.82
CA LEU A 25 -6.82 -1.04 6.73
C LEU A 25 -7.40 -0.69 8.10
N LYS A 26 -8.52 0.04 8.14
CA LYS A 26 -9.24 0.36 9.40
C LYS A 26 -9.77 -0.87 10.13
N ARG A 27 -10.04 -1.98 9.42
CA ARG A 27 -10.44 -3.26 10.01
C ARG A 27 -9.26 -4.07 10.59
N GLY A 28 -8.02 -3.62 10.41
CA GLY A 28 -6.82 -4.29 10.92
C GLY A 28 -6.12 -5.21 9.91
N VAL A 29 -6.44 -5.12 8.61
CA VAL A 29 -5.69 -5.84 7.58
C VAL A 29 -4.31 -5.20 7.39
N SER A 30 -3.27 -6.02 7.27
CA SER A 30 -1.89 -5.54 7.04
C SER A 30 -1.74 -4.77 5.74
N PHE A 31 -1.06 -3.61 5.82
CA PHE A 31 -0.76 -2.77 4.66
C PHE A 31 0.10 -3.51 3.61
N ASP A 32 1.07 -4.31 4.04
CA ASP A 32 1.95 -5.06 3.14
C ASP A 32 1.16 -6.00 2.23
N THR A 33 0.13 -6.66 2.78
CA THR A 33 -0.67 -7.66 2.09
C THR A 33 -1.56 -6.98 1.06
N LEU A 34 -2.13 -5.83 1.43
CA LEU A 34 -2.89 -5.00 0.52
C LEU A 34 -2.01 -4.41 -0.58
N ALA A 35 -0.80 -3.95 -0.24
CA ALA A 35 0.17 -3.45 -1.21
C ALA A 35 0.56 -4.54 -2.21
N ARG A 36 0.91 -5.75 -1.75
CA ARG A 36 1.28 -6.90 -2.62
C ARG A 36 0.15 -7.30 -3.57
N LYS A 37 -1.11 -7.27 -3.10
CA LYS A 37 -2.27 -7.65 -3.90
C LYS A 37 -2.72 -6.56 -4.88
N TYR A 38 -2.82 -5.32 -4.41
CA TYR A 38 -3.53 -4.24 -5.11
C TYR A 38 -2.62 -3.13 -5.66
N SER A 39 -1.37 -3.01 -5.20
CA SER A 39 -0.47 -1.99 -5.76
C SER A 39 -0.10 -2.35 -7.20
N SER A 40 -0.28 -1.40 -8.10
CA SER A 40 0.12 -1.48 -9.50
C SER A 40 1.61 -1.14 -9.70
N CYS A 41 2.25 -0.55 -8.67
CA CYS A 41 3.66 -0.20 -8.70
C CYS A 41 4.55 -1.47 -8.58
N PRO A 42 5.69 -1.57 -9.29
CA PRO A 42 6.63 -2.69 -9.14
C PRO A 42 7.12 -2.90 -7.70
N SER A 43 7.11 -1.86 -6.87
CA SER A 43 7.34 -1.91 -5.41
C SER A 43 6.39 -2.83 -4.64
N LYS A 44 5.29 -3.32 -5.26
CA LYS A 44 4.37 -4.27 -4.61
C LYS A 44 5.09 -5.54 -4.13
N ARG A 45 6.14 -5.99 -4.82
CA ARG A 45 6.92 -7.18 -4.42
C ARG A 45 7.60 -7.02 -3.07
N ASN A 46 7.86 -5.80 -2.64
CA ASN A 46 8.45 -5.49 -1.33
C ASN A 46 7.42 -4.89 -0.35
N GLY A 47 6.12 -4.98 -0.65
CA GLY A 47 5.07 -4.45 0.24
C GLY A 47 4.88 -2.93 0.14
N GLY A 48 5.33 -2.29 -0.94
CA GLY A 48 5.11 -0.87 -1.20
C GLY A 48 6.28 0.05 -0.81
N SER A 49 7.44 -0.52 -0.47
CA SER A 49 8.70 0.20 -0.21
C SER A 49 9.38 0.72 -1.46
#